data_AF-A0A2V9KMH8-F1
#
_entry.id   AF-A0A2V9KMH8-F1
#
_cell.length_a   1.000
_cell.length_b   1.000
_cell.length_c   1.000
_cell.angle_alpha   90.00
_cell.angle_beta   90.00
_cell.angle_gamma   90.00
#
_symmetry.space_group_name_H-M   'P 1'
#
loop_
_entity.id
_entity.type
_entity.pdbx_description
1 polymer ?
#
loop_
_entity_poly.entity_id
_entity_poly.type
_entity_poly.pdbx_seq_one_letter_code
_entity_poly.pdbx_strand_id
1 'polypeptide(L)'
;VVDAPVIHGQISDRGEIEGNFTLQKAADLALVLRSGALPASITPLQESTVGPSLGADSIRHGVIASIVGLVAVMAFMLTYYRGAGINADLALILNLIILIAALAYFGAVLTLPGIAGIILTVGMGVDSNVLIFERIREELRNGKAVGAAVSGGFEHAFKTIIDTHVTTVVSAAILFAFGTGPIKGFAVTLVIGLVANLFTSVFVSRVIFDYGLSRREPGEALSV
;
A
#
# COMPACT_ATOMS: atom_id res chain seq x y z
N VAL A 1 -10.59 -44.58 -15.83
CA VAL A 1 -11.23 -44.56 -17.16
C VAL A 1 -11.95 -43.23 -17.26
N VAL A 2 -11.61 -42.38 -18.23
CA VAL A 2 -12.18 -41.01 -18.35
C VAL A 2 -13.42 -41.02 -19.24
N ASP A 3 -13.42 -41.82 -20.31
CA ASP A 3 -14.58 -42.12 -21.14
C ASP A 3 -14.40 -43.50 -21.81
N ALA A 4 -15.49 -44.11 -22.29
CA ALA A 4 -15.49 -45.43 -22.94
C ALA A 4 -16.29 -45.43 -24.27
N PRO A 5 -15.76 -44.79 -25.32
CA PRO A 5 -16.42 -44.70 -26.62
C PRO A 5 -16.42 -46.03 -27.40
N VAL A 6 -17.40 -46.19 -28.29
CA VAL A 6 -17.53 -47.36 -29.19
C VAL A 6 -16.76 -47.09 -30.48
N ILE A 7 -16.03 -48.09 -30.96
CA ILE A 7 -15.26 -48.00 -32.21
C ILE A 7 -16.21 -48.27 -33.39
N HIS A 8 -16.45 -47.26 -34.23
CA HIS A 8 -17.33 -47.35 -35.41
C HIS A 8 -16.60 -47.67 -36.73
N GLY A 9 -15.27 -47.63 -36.75
CA GLY A 9 -14.46 -47.87 -37.95
C GLY A 9 -12.97 -47.85 -37.65
N GLN A 10 -12.14 -48.04 -38.68
CA GLN A 10 -10.68 -48.01 -38.54
C GLN A 10 -10.20 -46.58 -38.22
N ILE A 11 -9.50 -46.40 -37.10
CA ILE A 11 -8.91 -45.14 -36.67
C ILE A 11 -7.45 -45.08 -37.14
N SER A 12 -7.07 -44.00 -37.84
CA SER A 12 -5.68 -43.69 -38.19
C SER A 12 -5.14 -42.57 -37.30
N ASP A 13 -4.93 -41.37 -37.84
CA ASP A 13 -4.32 -40.23 -37.14
C ASP A 13 -5.36 -39.40 -36.35
N ARG A 14 -6.64 -39.67 -36.56
CA ARG A 14 -7.77 -38.96 -35.93
C ARG A 14 -8.86 -39.94 -35.53
N GLY A 15 -9.33 -39.80 -34.29
CA GLY A 15 -10.52 -40.47 -33.77
C GLY A 15 -11.52 -39.42 -33.29
N GLU A 16 -12.80 -39.75 -33.40
CA GLU A 16 -13.90 -38.93 -32.91
C GLU A 16 -14.62 -39.67 -31.78
N ILE A 17 -14.98 -38.93 -30.73
CA ILE A 17 -15.73 -39.44 -29.59
C ILE A 17 -17.12 -38.82 -29.66
N GLU A 18 -18.11 -39.65 -29.97
CA GLU A 18 -19.51 -39.23 -30.09
C GLU A 18 -20.29 -39.57 -28.82
N GLY A 19 -21.23 -38.70 -28.45
CA GLY A 19 -22.08 -38.89 -27.28
C GLY A 19 -22.94 -37.67 -26.98
N ASN A 20 -23.83 -37.78 -26.00
CA ASN A 20 -24.66 -36.67 -25.51
C ASN A 20 -23.84 -35.76 -24.59
N PHE A 21 -22.89 -35.02 -25.16
CA PHE A 21 -22.10 -34.03 -24.43
C PHE A 21 -22.74 -32.65 -24.48
N THR A 22 -22.64 -31.91 -23.37
CA THR A 22 -22.75 -30.46 -23.43
C THR A 22 -21.43 -29.87 -23.92
N LEU A 23 -21.47 -28.65 -24.48
CA LEU A 23 -20.26 -27.95 -24.93
C LEU A 23 -19.16 -27.91 -23.85
N GLN A 24 -19.56 -27.63 -22.59
CA GLN A 24 -18.65 -27.60 -21.45
C GLN A 24 -17.99 -28.96 -21.19
N LYS A 25 -18.77 -30.05 -21.15
CA LYS A 25 -18.24 -31.40 -20.92
C LYS A 25 -17.30 -31.85 -22.04
N ALA A 26 -17.63 -31.53 -23.29
CA ALA A 26 -16.76 -31.82 -24.42
C ALA A 26 -15.43 -31.06 -24.33
N ALA A 27 -15.46 -29.78 -23.92
CA ALA A 27 -14.27 -28.97 -23.71
C ALA A 27 -13.39 -29.50 -22.56
N ASP A 28 -14.01 -29.86 -21.44
CA ASP A 28 -13.31 -30.41 -20.27
C ASP A 28 -12.68 -31.78 -20.58
N LEU A 29 -13.42 -32.68 -21.25
CA LEU A 29 -12.90 -33.98 -21.68
C LEU A 29 -11.71 -33.81 -22.64
N ALA A 30 -11.84 -32.91 -23.62
CA ALA A 30 -10.76 -32.62 -24.55
C ALA A 30 -9.53 -32.02 -23.84
N LEU A 31 -9.73 -31.21 -22.80
CA LEU A 31 -8.64 -30.68 -21.97
C LEU A 31 -7.90 -31.81 -21.23
N VAL A 32 -8.64 -32.70 -20.56
CA VAL A 32 -8.08 -33.83 -19.81
C VAL A 32 -7.31 -34.79 -20.72
N LEU A 33 -7.86 -35.11 -21.91
CA LEU A 33 -7.19 -35.97 -22.88
C LEU A 33 -5.91 -35.32 -23.45
N ARG A 34 -5.91 -34.00 -23.68
CA ARG A 34 -4.71 -33.26 -24.13
C ARG A 34 -3.63 -33.15 -23.04
N SER A 35 -4.02 -33.02 -21.77
CA SER A 35 -3.06 -32.94 -20.67
C SER A 35 -2.37 -34.26 -20.34
N GLY A 36 -2.91 -35.39 -20.82
CA GLY A 36 -2.36 -36.72 -20.60
C GLY A 36 -2.60 -37.25 -19.17
N ALA A 37 -2.12 -38.47 -18.92
CA ALA A 37 -2.22 -39.09 -17.60
C ALA A 37 -1.16 -38.50 -16.65
N LEU A 38 -1.58 -38.21 -15.41
CA LEU A 38 -0.64 -37.81 -14.37
C LEU A 38 0.29 -38.99 -14.02
N PRO A 39 1.61 -38.78 -13.94
CA PRO A 39 2.59 -39.85 -13.70
C PRO A 39 2.53 -40.43 -12.27
N ALA A 40 1.86 -39.74 -11.36
CA ALA A 40 1.64 -40.18 -9.98
C ALA A 40 0.34 -39.57 -9.44
N SER A 41 -0.22 -40.19 -8.40
CA SER A 41 -1.37 -39.63 -7.67
C SER A 41 -0.96 -38.33 -6.97
N ILE A 42 -1.69 -37.25 -7.23
CA ILE A 42 -1.46 -35.95 -6.60
C ILE A 42 -2.52 -35.78 -5.53
N THR A 43 -2.11 -35.64 -4.27
CA THR A 43 -2.99 -35.21 -3.19
C THR A 43 -2.77 -33.72 -2.95
N PRO A 44 -3.81 -32.87 -2.99
CA PRO A 44 -3.66 -31.47 -2.65
C PRO A 44 -3.24 -31.34 -1.18
N LEU A 45 -2.06 -30.76 -0.94
CA LEU A 45 -1.52 -30.53 0.41
C LEU A 45 -2.23 -29.37 1.11
N GLN A 46 -2.66 -28.37 0.34
CA GLN A 46 -3.39 -27.20 0.83
C GLN A 46 -4.17 -26.58 -0.33
N GLU A 47 -5.45 -26.30 -0.10
CA GLU A 47 -6.32 -25.56 -1.02
C GLU A 47 -6.91 -24.37 -0.29
N SER A 48 -6.93 -23.21 -0.95
CA SER A 48 -7.55 -22.00 -0.42
C SER A 48 -8.39 -21.38 -1.51
N THR A 49 -9.69 -21.64 -1.45
CA THR A 49 -10.66 -21.14 -2.42
C THR A 49 -11.34 -19.92 -1.83
N VAL A 50 -11.02 -18.75 -2.37
CA VAL A 50 -11.66 -17.49 -2.00
C VAL A 50 -12.73 -17.17 -3.02
N GLY A 51 -13.98 -17.06 -2.57
CA GLY A 51 -15.09 -16.66 -3.42
C GLY A 51 -14.90 -15.23 -3.95
N PRO A 52 -15.20 -14.94 -5.24
CA PRO A 52 -15.08 -13.60 -5.80
C PRO A 52 -15.86 -12.53 -5.02
N SER A 53 -17.03 -12.88 -4.46
CA SER A 53 -17.83 -11.99 -3.62
C SER A 53 -17.11 -11.59 -2.33
N LEU A 54 -16.52 -12.54 -1.61
CA LEU A 54 -15.76 -12.27 -0.38
C LEU A 54 -14.54 -11.38 -0.64
N GLY A 55 -13.87 -11.57 -1.77
CA GLY A 55 -12.78 -10.70 -2.22
C GLY A 55 -13.26 -9.27 -2.47
N ALA A 56 -14.34 -9.11 -3.23
CA ALA A 56 -14.92 -7.81 -3.55
C ALA A 56 -15.41 -7.05 -2.30
N ASP A 57 -16.10 -7.74 -1.40
CA ASP A 57 -16.62 -7.15 -0.16
C ASP A 57 -15.47 -6.71 0.75
N SER A 58 -14.43 -7.53 0.88
CA SER A 58 -13.29 -7.19 1.74
C SER A 58 -12.49 -5.99 1.20
N ILE A 59 -12.30 -5.89 -0.12
CA ILE A 59 -11.70 -4.71 -0.76
C ILE A 59 -12.58 -3.48 -0.49
N ARG A 60 -13.89 -3.59 -0.71
CA ARG A 60 -14.82 -2.48 -0.50
C ARG A 60 -14.80 -1.98 0.94
N HIS A 61 -14.87 -2.88 1.92
CA HIS A 61 -14.79 -2.54 3.33
C HIS A 61 -13.43 -1.94 3.70
N GLY A 62 -12.33 -2.49 3.16
CA GLY A 62 -10.98 -1.96 3.36
C GLY A 62 -10.80 -0.54 2.83
N VAL A 63 -11.32 -0.27 1.63
CA VAL A 63 -11.29 1.07 1.02
C VAL A 63 -12.13 2.06 1.83
N ILE A 64 -13.34 1.68 2.24
CA ILE A 64 -14.19 2.53 3.09
C ILE A 64 -13.50 2.84 4.42
N ALA A 65 -12.93 1.83 5.09
CA ALA A 65 -12.18 2.02 6.32
C ALA A 65 -10.98 2.95 6.14
N SER A 66 -10.26 2.83 5.03
CA SER A 66 -9.12 3.70 4.68
C SER A 66 -9.56 5.15 4.50
N ILE A 67 -10.66 5.40 3.78
CA ILE A 67 -11.20 6.75 3.54
C ILE A 67 -11.68 7.36 4.86
N VAL A 68 -12.45 6.62 5.65
CA VAL A 68 -12.94 7.10 6.95
C VAL A 68 -11.78 7.43 7.89
N GLY A 69 -10.77 6.56 7.95
CA GLY A 69 -9.56 6.79 8.74
C GLY A 69 -8.78 8.03 8.28
N LEU A 70 -8.61 8.19 6.96
CA LEU A 70 -7.95 9.36 6.37
C LEU A 70 -8.66 10.67 6.76
N VAL A 71 -9.99 10.71 6.59
CA VAL A 71 -10.79 11.91 6.93
C VAL A 71 -10.70 12.22 8.43
N ALA A 72 -10.76 11.20 9.29
CA ALA A 72 -10.64 11.39 10.74
C ALA A 72 -9.28 11.97 11.12
N VAL A 73 -8.19 11.47 10.50
CA VAL A 73 -6.83 11.94 10.74
C VAL A 73 -6.66 13.39 10.23
N MET A 74 -7.14 13.71 9.03
CA MET A 74 -7.09 15.08 8.51
C MET A 74 -7.87 16.06 9.39
N ALA A 75 -9.07 15.68 9.83
CA ALA A 75 -9.87 16.49 10.76
C ALA A 75 -9.13 16.74 12.09
N PHE A 76 -8.45 15.72 12.62
CA PHE A 76 -7.61 15.86 13.81
C PHE A 76 -6.44 16.83 13.57
N MET A 77 -5.75 16.73 12.43
CA MET A 77 -4.62 17.60 12.10
C MET A 77 -5.04 19.06 11.97
N LEU A 78 -6.15 19.33 11.28
CA LEU A 78 -6.72 20.67 11.13
C LEU A 78 -7.16 21.29 12.46
N THR A 79 -7.74 20.50 13.36
CA THR A 79 -8.24 20.99 14.65
C THR A 79 -7.12 21.22 15.66
N TYR A 80 -6.13 20.32 15.75
CA TYR A 80 -5.05 20.41 16.73
C TYR A 80 -3.90 21.33 16.29
N TYR A 81 -3.45 21.24 15.02
CA TYR A 81 -2.28 21.97 14.49
C TYR A 81 -2.63 23.18 13.62
N ARG A 82 -3.92 23.47 13.42
CA ARG A 82 -4.41 24.67 12.70
C ARG A 82 -3.69 24.87 11.35
N GLY A 83 -2.89 25.92 11.21
CA GLY A 83 -2.18 26.24 9.97
C GLY A 83 -1.10 25.22 9.59
N ALA A 84 -0.39 24.65 10.56
CA ALA A 84 0.54 23.55 10.32
C ALA A 84 -0.21 22.25 9.93
N GLY A 85 -1.44 22.08 10.42
CA GLY A 85 -2.33 20.98 10.02
C GLY A 85 -2.60 20.95 8.52
N ILE A 86 -2.86 22.11 7.90
CA ILE A 86 -3.06 22.22 6.45
C ILE A 86 -1.84 21.73 5.68
N ASN A 87 -0.63 22.07 6.16
CA ASN A 87 0.60 21.60 5.53
C ASN A 87 0.75 20.07 5.64
N ALA A 88 0.51 19.50 6.83
CA ALA A 88 0.55 18.05 7.02
C ALA A 88 -0.44 17.32 6.11
N ASP A 89 -1.66 17.84 5.97
CA ASP A 89 -2.69 17.25 5.12
C ASP A 89 -2.31 17.29 3.62
N LEU A 90 -1.71 18.39 3.16
CA LEU A 90 -1.20 18.48 1.79
C LEU A 90 -0.07 17.48 1.54
N ALA A 91 0.87 17.36 2.48
CA ALA A 91 1.94 16.37 2.41
C ALA A 91 1.40 14.94 2.42
N LEU A 92 0.38 14.66 3.24
CA LEU A 92 -0.27 13.35 3.35
C LEU A 92 -1.00 12.96 2.05
N ILE A 93 -1.76 13.88 1.46
CA ILE A 93 -2.44 13.65 0.18
C ILE A 93 -1.41 13.36 -0.92
N LEU A 94 -0.34 14.14 -0.98
CA LEU A 94 0.72 13.92 -1.95
C LEU A 94 1.40 12.56 -1.74
N ASN A 95 1.62 12.15 -0.49
CA ASN A 95 2.18 10.84 -0.16
C ASN A 95 1.29 9.70 -0.69
N LEU A 96 -0.02 9.79 -0.48
CA LEU A 96 -1.00 8.84 -1.01
C LEU A 96 -0.98 8.77 -2.55
N ILE A 97 -0.90 9.91 -3.22
CA ILE A 97 -0.80 9.97 -4.69
C ILE A 97 0.47 9.28 -5.17
N ILE A 98 1.63 9.59 -4.55
CA ILE A 98 2.92 8.97 -4.91
C ILE A 98 2.87 7.46 -4.68
N LEU A 99 2.30 7.02 -3.55
CA LEU A 99 2.16 5.59 -3.22
C LEU A 99 1.34 4.86 -4.29
N ILE A 100 0.15 5.37 -4.63
CA ILE A 100 -0.73 4.74 -5.63
C ILE A 100 -0.07 4.76 -7.01
N ALA A 101 0.56 5.87 -7.39
CA ALA A 101 1.26 6.00 -8.66
C ALA A 101 2.44 5.01 -8.77
N ALA A 102 3.21 4.85 -7.70
CA ALA A 102 4.31 3.89 -7.65
C ALA A 102 3.82 2.45 -7.71
N LEU A 103 2.74 2.09 -6.99
CA LEU A 103 2.15 0.75 -7.09
C LEU A 103 1.69 0.44 -8.52
N ALA A 104 1.04 1.40 -9.18
CA ALA A 104 0.62 1.27 -10.57
C ALA A 104 1.81 1.13 -11.53
N TYR A 105 2.87 1.93 -11.33
CA TYR A 105 4.08 1.91 -12.15
C TYR A 105 4.83 0.57 -12.06
N PHE A 106 4.98 0.01 -10.84
CA PHE A 106 5.67 -1.26 -10.63
C PHE A 106 4.79 -2.50 -10.91
N GLY A 107 3.51 -2.32 -11.27
CA GLY A 107 2.57 -3.42 -11.46
C GLY A 107 2.34 -4.23 -10.18
N ALA A 108 2.49 -3.59 -9.01
CA ALA A 108 2.32 -4.24 -7.72
C ALA A 108 0.83 -4.52 -7.49
N VAL A 109 0.50 -5.76 -7.12
CA VAL A 109 -0.89 -6.16 -6.88
C VAL A 109 -1.37 -5.59 -5.56
N LEU A 110 -2.45 -4.81 -5.61
CA LEU A 110 -3.14 -4.33 -4.42
C LEU A 110 -3.97 -5.46 -3.81
N THR A 111 -3.39 -6.16 -2.83
CA THR A 111 -4.06 -7.19 -2.05
C THR A 111 -4.70 -6.58 -0.80
N LEU A 112 -5.51 -7.36 -0.08
CA LEU A 112 -6.09 -6.92 1.19
C LEU A 112 -5.02 -6.52 2.24
N PRO A 113 -3.94 -7.29 2.44
CA PRO A 113 -2.80 -6.81 3.23
C PRO A 113 -2.16 -5.55 2.65
N GLY A 114 -2.09 -5.40 1.32
CA GLY A 114 -1.64 -4.15 0.69
C GLY A 114 -2.45 -2.92 1.15
N ILE A 115 -3.78 -3.04 1.21
CA ILE A 115 -4.66 -1.96 1.73
C ILE A 115 -4.31 -1.63 3.19
N ALA A 116 -4.06 -2.64 4.03
CA ALA A 116 -3.60 -2.40 5.41
C ALA A 116 -2.25 -1.64 5.43
N GLY A 117 -1.35 -1.90 4.48
CA GLY A 117 -0.10 -1.16 4.29
C GLY A 117 -0.33 0.32 3.95
N ILE A 118 -1.35 0.63 3.13
CA ILE A 118 -1.76 2.01 2.84
C ILE A 118 -2.24 2.70 4.12
N ILE A 119 -3.13 2.06 4.89
CA ILE A 119 -3.66 2.60 6.16
C ILE A 119 -2.51 2.88 7.15
N LEU A 120 -1.57 1.93 7.29
CA LEU A 120 -0.41 2.10 8.15
C LEU A 120 0.47 3.26 7.69
N THR A 121 0.65 3.43 6.38
CA THR A 121 1.40 4.54 5.78
C THR A 121 0.73 5.88 6.04
N VAL A 122 -0.61 5.95 6.04
CA VAL A 122 -1.35 7.16 6.43
C VAL A 122 -1.02 7.55 7.88
N GLY A 123 -1.05 6.59 8.80
CA GLY A 123 -0.71 6.83 10.21
C GLY A 123 0.73 7.32 10.39
N MET A 124 1.70 6.63 9.78
CA MET A 124 3.12 7.02 9.85
C MET A 124 3.41 8.34 9.12
N GLY A 125 2.65 8.64 8.07
CA GLY A 125 2.74 9.90 7.33
C GLY A 125 2.40 11.10 8.19
N VAL A 126 1.38 10.95 9.04
CA VAL A 126 1.00 12.00 9.99
C VAL A 126 1.95 12.07 11.17
N ASP A 127 2.41 10.93 11.70
CA ASP A 127 3.40 10.87 12.78
C ASP A 127 4.68 11.65 12.45
N SER A 128 5.22 11.49 11.23
CA SER A 128 6.42 12.22 10.79
C SER A 128 6.20 13.75 10.78
N ASN A 129 5.02 14.20 10.33
CA ASN A 129 4.68 15.63 10.33
C ASN A 129 4.48 16.16 11.75
N VAL A 130 3.78 15.41 12.62
CA VAL A 130 3.58 15.76 14.03
C VAL A 130 4.91 15.92 14.76
N LEU A 131 5.84 14.99 14.57
CA LEU A 131 7.17 15.04 15.19
C LEU A 131 7.93 16.32 14.78
N ILE A 132 7.87 16.69 13.50
CA ILE A 132 8.48 17.94 12.99
C ILE A 132 7.84 19.14 13.69
N PHE A 133 6.52 19.19 13.79
CA PHE A 133 5.81 20.36 14.34
C PHE A 133 6.07 20.52 15.83
N GLU A 134 6.06 19.42 16.59
CA GLU A 134 6.41 19.45 18.00
C GLU A 134 7.86 19.87 18.21
N ARG A 135 8.78 19.42 17.37
CA ARG A 135 10.18 19.88 17.44
C ARG A 135 10.30 21.37 17.12
N ILE A 136 9.57 21.89 16.14
CA ILE A 136 9.52 23.33 15.85
C ILE A 136 8.96 24.11 17.06
N ARG A 137 7.87 23.64 17.67
CA ARG A 137 7.30 24.24 18.90
C ARG A 137 8.29 24.24 20.05
N GLU A 138 9.06 23.16 20.23
CA GLU A 138 10.10 23.07 21.25
C GLU A 138 11.21 24.11 21.02
N GLU A 139 11.69 24.24 19.79
CA GLU A 139 12.72 25.24 19.43
C GLU A 139 12.21 26.69 19.60
N LEU A 140 10.93 26.95 19.32
CA LEU A 140 10.28 28.24 19.60
C LEU A 140 10.19 28.53 21.11
N ARG A 141 9.82 27.52 21.92
CA ARG A 141 9.77 27.65 23.39
C ARG A 141 11.15 27.91 24.01
N ASN A 142 12.21 27.42 23.36
CA ASN A 142 13.59 27.72 23.72
C ASN A 142 14.05 29.13 23.30
N GLY A 143 13.15 29.96 22.76
CA GLY A 143 13.40 31.37 22.43
C GLY A 143 14.08 31.60 21.08
N LYS A 144 14.18 30.59 20.21
CA LYS A 144 14.74 30.79 18.87
C LYS A 144 13.79 31.60 18.00
N ALA A 145 14.36 32.44 17.14
CA ALA A 145 13.61 33.13 16.10
C ALA A 145 12.89 32.11 15.20
N VAL A 146 11.72 32.48 14.70
CA VAL A 146 10.82 31.62 13.91
C VAL A 146 11.54 30.84 12.79
N GLY A 147 12.36 31.50 11.96
CA GLY A 147 13.11 30.82 10.90
C GLY A 147 14.18 29.85 11.42
N ALA A 148 14.87 30.19 12.52
CA ALA A 148 15.85 29.30 13.14
C ALA A 148 15.20 28.11 13.84
N ALA A 149 14.00 28.29 14.40
CA ALA A 149 13.22 27.22 15.01
C ALA A 149 12.70 26.22 13.97
N VAL A 150 12.27 26.70 12.79
CA VAL A 150 11.84 25.85 11.67
C VAL A 150 13.01 25.01 11.16
N SER A 151 14.14 25.66 10.83
CA SER A 151 15.34 24.95 10.36
C SER A 151 15.85 23.92 11.37
N GLY A 152 15.96 24.31 12.64
CA GLY A 152 16.39 23.40 13.71
C GLY A 152 15.38 22.27 13.97
N GLY A 153 14.09 22.56 13.86
CA GLY A 153 13.01 21.58 14.00
C GLY A 153 13.10 20.48 12.95
N PHE A 154 13.23 20.87 11.68
CA PHE A 154 13.39 19.88 10.61
C PHE A 154 14.73 19.13 10.68
N GLU A 155 15.84 19.76 11.06
CA GLU A 155 17.14 19.06 11.16
C GLU A 155 17.13 17.98 12.24
N HIS A 156 16.58 18.29 13.43
CA HIS A 156 16.47 17.33 14.51
C HIS A 156 15.46 16.23 14.19
N ALA A 157 14.26 16.60 13.71
CA ALA A 157 13.24 15.62 13.36
C ALA A 157 13.67 14.69 12.22
N PHE A 158 14.46 15.18 11.25
CA PHE A 158 14.96 14.37 10.14
C PHE A 158 15.75 13.14 10.61
N LYS A 159 16.63 13.31 11.60
CA LYS A 159 17.43 12.19 12.14
C LYS A 159 16.53 11.11 12.76
N THR A 160 15.53 11.53 13.55
CA THR A 160 14.60 10.63 14.21
C THR A 160 13.66 9.93 13.22
N ILE A 161 13.19 10.64 12.18
CA ILE A 161 12.34 10.06 11.12
C ILE A 161 13.11 9.01 10.34
N ILE A 162 14.37 9.31 9.96
CA ILE A 162 15.21 8.34 9.25
C ILE A 162 15.42 7.10 10.10
N ASP A 163 15.75 7.24 11.38
CA ASP A 163 15.97 6.10 12.28
C ASP A 163 14.73 5.21 12.38
N THR A 164 13.56 5.83 12.57
CA THR A 164 12.27 5.11 12.66
C THR A 164 11.90 4.43 11.34
N HIS A 165 12.12 5.09 10.20
CA HIS A 165 11.82 4.49 8.89
C HIS A 165 12.79 3.37 8.53
N VAL A 166 14.08 3.49 8.87
CA VAL A 166 15.07 2.44 8.63
C VAL A 166 14.71 1.16 9.36
N THR A 167 14.31 1.24 10.65
CA THR A 167 13.87 0.04 11.38
C THR A 167 12.67 -0.64 10.71
N THR A 168 11.71 0.15 10.23
CA THR A 168 10.52 -0.36 9.54
C THR A 168 10.86 -0.96 8.17
N VAL A 169 11.78 -0.36 7.42
CA VAL A 169 12.29 -0.91 6.15
C VAL A 169 12.98 -2.25 6.37
N VAL A 170 13.76 -2.40 7.45
CA VAL A 170 14.39 -3.69 7.80
C VAL A 170 13.32 -4.75 8.07
N SER A 171 12.27 -4.42 8.83
CA SER A 171 11.13 -5.34 9.03
C SER A 171 10.44 -5.69 7.72
N ALA A 172 10.21 -4.71 6.85
CA ALA A 172 9.59 -4.93 5.54
C ALA A 172 10.47 -5.83 4.64
N ALA A 173 11.79 -5.68 4.69
CA ALA A 173 12.71 -6.53 3.93
C ALA A 173 12.62 -8.00 4.37
N ILE A 174 12.51 -8.27 5.67
CA ILE A 174 12.29 -9.62 6.20
C ILE A 174 10.93 -10.16 5.73
N LEU A 175 9.87 -9.36 5.82
CA LEU A 175 8.54 -9.75 5.34
C LEU A 175 8.52 -10.02 3.83
N PHE A 176 9.29 -9.28 3.04
CA PHE A 176 9.39 -9.52 1.60
C PHE A 176 10.18 -10.79 1.27
N ALA A 177 11.29 -11.04 1.97
CA ALA A 177 12.14 -12.21 1.75
C ALA A 177 11.48 -13.52 2.18
N PHE A 178 10.85 -13.52 3.36
CA PHE A 178 10.31 -14.74 3.99
C PHE A 178 8.78 -14.85 3.96
N GLY A 179 8.06 -13.77 3.62
CA GLY A 179 6.61 -13.77 3.55
C GLY A 179 6.04 -14.52 2.34
N THR A 180 4.79 -14.92 2.44
CA THR A 180 4.03 -15.55 1.35
C THR A 180 3.21 -14.50 0.58
N GLY A 181 2.78 -14.82 -0.65
CA GLY A 181 2.19 -13.89 -1.64
C GLY A 181 1.58 -12.58 -1.12
N PRO A 182 0.52 -12.61 -0.29
CA PRO A 182 -0.12 -11.40 0.25
C PRO A 182 0.78 -10.55 1.17
N ILE A 183 1.63 -11.18 1.99
CA ILE A 183 2.57 -10.50 2.90
C ILE A 183 3.65 -9.76 2.11
N LYS A 184 4.09 -10.30 0.96
CA LYS A 184 5.01 -9.59 0.06
C LYS A 184 4.39 -8.32 -0.49
N GLY A 185 3.11 -8.36 -0.86
CA GLY A 185 2.37 -7.17 -1.32
C GLY A 185 2.28 -6.08 -0.23
N PHE A 186 2.05 -6.48 1.02
CA PHE A 186 2.10 -5.57 2.16
C PHE A 186 3.49 -4.93 2.32
N ALA A 187 4.56 -5.73 2.28
CA ALA A 187 5.93 -5.25 2.42
C ALA A 187 6.32 -4.24 1.32
N VAL A 188 5.94 -4.50 0.06
CA VAL A 188 6.18 -3.57 -1.06
C VAL A 188 5.46 -2.24 -0.83
N THR A 189 4.18 -2.30 -0.45
CA THR A 189 3.37 -1.11 -0.18
C THR A 189 3.97 -0.29 0.96
N LEU A 190 4.45 -0.95 2.02
CA LEU A 190 5.06 -0.32 3.17
C LEU A 190 6.36 0.43 2.81
N VAL A 191 7.26 -0.21 2.06
CA VAL A 191 8.54 0.41 1.66
C VAL A 191 8.31 1.62 0.76
N ILE A 192 7.44 1.49 -0.24
CA ILE A 192 7.10 2.61 -1.14
C ILE A 192 6.50 3.77 -0.33
N GLY A 193 5.58 3.45 0.59
CA GLY A 193 4.93 4.43 1.45
C GLY A 193 5.90 5.17 2.37
N LEU A 194 6.89 4.49 2.93
CA LEU A 194 7.92 5.10 3.78
C LEU A 194 8.84 6.03 2.99
N VAL A 195 9.27 5.61 1.80
CA VAL A 195 10.13 6.45 0.93
C VAL A 195 9.38 7.69 0.46
N ALA A 196 8.13 7.53 0.03
CA ALA A 196 7.26 8.63 -0.34
C ALA A 196 7.01 9.57 0.84
N ASN A 197 6.75 9.02 2.04
CA ASN A 197 6.54 9.80 3.26
C ASN A 197 7.77 10.62 3.62
N LEU A 198 8.97 10.05 3.56
CA LEU A 198 10.21 10.77 3.85
C LEU A 198 10.35 11.99 2.93
N PHE A 199 10.05 11.82 1.63
CA PHE A 199 10.07 12.92 0.68
C PHE A 199 9.00 13.99 1.00
N THR A 200 7.76 13.59 1.25
CA THR A 200 6.67 14.54 1.47
C THR A 200 6.76 15.26 2.81
N SER A 201 7.10 14.55 3.88
CA SER A 201 7.17 15.13 5.24
C SER A 201 8.41 15.99 5.45
N VAL A 202 9.53 15.70 4.80
CA VAL A 202 10.78 16.46 5.00
C VAL A 202 10.96 17.54 3.95
N PHE A 203 10.80 17.21 2.66
CA PHE A 203 11.07 18.16 1.58
C PHE A 203 9.85 19.01 1.27
N VAL A 204 8.71 18.39 0.94
CA VAL A 204 7.51 19.12 0.51
C VAL A 204 6.96 19.96 1.65
N SER A 205 6.84 19.39 2.85
CA SER A 205 6.40 20.12 4.05
C SER A 205 7.32 21.30 4.37
N ARG A 206 8.65 21.15 4.24
CA ARG A 206 9.60 22.25 4.46
C ARG A 206 9.41 23.37 3.44
N VAL A 207 9.28 23.03 2.16
CA VAL A 207 9.03 24.03 1.10
C VAL A 207 7.75 24.81 1.37
N ILE A 208 6.68 24.14 1.82
CA ILE A 208 5.42 24.80 2.17
C ILE A 208 5.61 25.72 3.39
N PHE A 209 6.35 25.29 4.42
CA PHE A 209 6.67 26.13 5.58
C PHE A 209 7.48 27.37 5.17
N ASP A 210 8.56 27.18 4.41
CA ASP A 210 9.46 28.26 3.98
C ASP A 210 8.71 29.26 3.09
N TYR A 211 7.84 28.79 2.22
CA TYR A 211 6.96 29.64 1.42
C TYR A 211 5.98 30.43 2.30
N GLY A 212 5.33 29.78 3.27
CA GLY A 212 4.45 30.45 4.24
C GLY A 212 5.18 31.51 5.07
N LEU A 213 6.42 31.25 5.44
CA LEU A 213 7.30 32.18 6.16
C LEU A 213 7.71 33.37 5.31
N SER A 214 8.04 33.16 4.04
CA SER A 214 8.44 34.23 3.11
C SER A 214 7.35 35.28 2.85
N ARG A 215 6.09 34.94 3.13
CA ARG A 215 4.92 35.82 2.99
C ARG A 215 4.46 36.50 4.27
N ARG A 216 5.12 36.23 5.41
CA ARG A 216 4.77 36.80 6.72
C ARG A 216 5.58 38.05 7.02
N GLU A 217 4.94 39.02 7.68
CA GLU A 217 5.64 40.16 8.26
C GLU A 217 6.50 39.71 9.47
N PRO A 218 7.67 40.33 9.70
CA PRO A 218 8.53 39.98 10.83
C PRO A 218 7.80 40.19 12.18
N GLY A 219 7.55 39.09 12.91
CA GLY A 219 6.97 39.15 14.27
C GLY A 219 5.63 38.45 14.46
N GLU A 220 5.02 37.91 13.42
CA GLU A 220 3.74 37.19 13.53
C GLU A 220 3.91 35.78 14.15
N ALA A 221 3.02 35.42 15.08
CA ALA A 221 3.07 34.13 15.76
C ALA A 221 2.83 32.97 14.79
N LEU A 222 3.72 31.98 14.82
CA LEU A 222 3.61 30.77 14.02
C LEU A 222 2.43 29.93 14.52
N SER A 223 1.44 29.70 13.66
CA SER A 223 0.32 28.78 13.95
C SER A 223 0.76 27.33 13.75
N VAL A 224 1.71 26.88 14.57
CA VAL A 224 2.09 25.47 14.70
C VAL A 224 1.32 24.88 15.85
#